data_AF-A0A7J7CBP0-F1
#
_entry.id   AF-A0A7J7CBP0-F1
#
_cell.length_a   1.000
_cell.length_b   1.000
_cell.length_c   1.000
_cell.angle_alpha   90.00
_cell.angle_beta   90.00
_cell.angle_gamma   90.00
#
_symmetry.space_group_name_H-M   'P 1'
#
loop_
_entity.id
_entity.type
_entity.pdbx_description
1 polymer ?
#
loop_
_entity_poly.entity_id
_entity_poly.type
_entity_poly.pdbx_seq_one_letter_code
_entity_poly.pdbx_strand_id
1 'polypeptide(L)'
;MVDAPTGFHDEAPGRMSAIYTAGLMARNREDGETDVFVHDVDRPVEDKFSKAFLCEGYLVEQEGRIRHFNIPSHRARLGRPFCP
;
A
#
# COMPACT_ATOMS: atom_id res chain seq x y z
N MET A 1 1.32 -5.97 6.50
CA MET A 1 1.58 -6.93 5.41
C MET A 1 0.26 -7.16 4.67
N VAL A 2 0.26 -6.98 3.35
CA VAL A 2 -0.80 -7.36 2.43
C VAL A 2 -0.25 -8.49 1.58
N ASP A 3 -0.74 -9.69 1.83
CA ASP A 3 -0.29 -10.92 1.19
C ASP A 3 -1.51 -11.72 0.71
N ALA A 4 -1.32 -12.60 -0.28
CA ALA A 4 -2.37 -13.49 -0.73
C ALA A 4 -1.81 -14.85 -1.19
N PRO A 5 -2.69 -15.82 -1.52
CA PRO A 5 -2.26 -17.15 -1.93
C PRO A 5 -1.29 -17.10 -3.11
N THR A 6 -0.35 -18.02 -3.11
CA THR A 6 0.62 -18.17 -4.20
C THR A 6 -0.07 -18.53 -5.51
N GLY A 7 0.32 -17.85 -6.58
CA GLY A 7 -0.15 -18.14 -7.94
C GLY A 7 -0.78 -16.93 -8.61
N PHE A 8 -0.57 -16.83 -9.93
CA PHE A 8 -1.20 -15.84 -10.79
C PHE A 8 -2.10 -16.57 -11.80
N HIS A 9 -3.41 -16.40 -11.65
CA HIS A 9 -4.40 -16.80 -12.63
C HIS A 9 -5.56 -15.79 -12.58
N ASP A 10 -6.31 -15.66 -13.66
CA ASP A 10 -7.36 -14.63 -13.79
C ASP A 10 -8.49 -14.78 -12.75
N GLU A 11 -8.69 -16.00 -12.26
CA GLU A 11 -9.68 -16.34 -11.23
C GLU A 11 -9.15 -16.12 -9.80
N ALA A 12 -7.85 -15.82 -9.63
CA ALA A 12 -7.26 -15.61 -8.32
C ALA A 12 -7.76 -14.29 -7.73
N PRO A 13 -8.18 -14.26 -6.45
CA PRO A 13 -8.67 -13.04 -5.82
C PRO A 13 -7.62 -11.93 -5.87
N GLY A 14 -8.07 -10.72 -6.19
CA GLY A 14 -7.22 -9.53 -6.19
C GLY A 14 -6.99 -8.98 -4.78
N ARG A 15 -6.01 -8.06 -4.66
CA ARG A 15 -5.62 -7.44 -3.37
C ARG A 15 -6.07 -5.99 -3.21
N MET A 16 -6.84 -5.47 -4.17
CA MET A 16 -7.25 -4.05 -4.24
C MET A 16 -7.93 -3.54 -2.97
N SER A 17 -8.86 -4.30 -2.40
CA SER A 17 -9.57 -3.92 -1.17
C SER A 17 -8.65 -3.91 0.05
N ALA A 18 -7.74 -4.88 0.15
CA ALA A 18 -6.76 -4.96 1.23
C ALA A 18 -5.75 -3.82 1.14
N ILE A 19 -5.24 -3.50 -0.06
CA ILE A 19 -4.36 -2.35 -0.30
C ILE A 19 -5.06 -1.05 0.09
N TYR A 20 -6.30 -0.85 -0.37
CA TYR A 20 -7.08 0.35 -0.06
C TYR A 20 -7.30 0.51 1.46
N THR A 21 -7.72 -0.58 2.12
CA THR A 21 -8.00 -0.59 3.56
C THR A 21 -6.73 -0.33 4.37
N ALA A 22 -5.61 -0.96 4.00
CA ALA A 22 -4.31 -0.73 4.65
C ALA A 22 -3.87 0.73 4.54
N GLY A 23 -3.99 1.32 3.35
CA GLY A 23 -3.70 2.75 3.14
C GLY A 23 -4.61 3.66 3.96
N LEU A 24 -5.90 3.37 4.00
CA LEU A 24 -6.87 4.17 4.76
C LEU A 24 -6.62 4.09 6.28
N MET A 25 -6.30 2.90 6.79
CA MET A 25 -5.96 2.70 8.20
C MET A 25 -4.65 3.41 8.56
N ALA A 26 -3.62 3.28 7.73
CA ALA A 26 -2.32 3.93 7.94
C ALA A 26 -2.45 5.46 8.05
N ARG A 27 -3.24 6.07 7.16
CA ARG A 27 -3.46 7.53 7.14
C ARG A 27 -4.30 8.03 8.32
N ASN A 28 -5.27 7.22 8.77
CA ASN A 28 -6.16 7.56 9.88
C ASN A 28 -5.57 7.26 11.26
N ARG A 29 -4.35 6.74 11.32
CA ARG A 29 -3.61 6.62 12.58
C ARG A 29 -3.58 7.96 13.30
N GLU A 30 -3.73 7.97 14.62
CA GLU A 30 -3.71 9.21 15.40
C GLU A 30 -2.38 9.94 15.22
N ASP A 31 -1.27 9.25 15.52
CA ASP A 31 0.08 9.80 15.41
C ASP A 31 1.09 8.76 14.88
N GLY A 32 2.19 9.28 14.32
CA GLY A 32 3.30 8.48 13.80
C GLY A 32 3.13 8.03 12.35
N GLU A 33 3.82 6.96 11.99
CA GLU A 33 3.90 6.39 10.65
C GLU A 33 3.48 4.91 10.68
N THR A 34 3.11 4.37 9.53
CA THR A 34 2.74 2.97 9.37
C THR A 34 3.49 2.34 8.21
N ASP A 35 4.22 1.27 8.51
CA ASP A 35 4.87 0.45 7.50
C ASP A 35 3.88 -0.53 6.87
N VAL A 36 3.72 -0.44 5.55
CA VAL A 36 2.87 -1.31 4.76
C VAL A 36 3.73 -2.07 3.76
N PHE A 37 3.81 -3.39 3.96
CA PHE A 37 4.43 -4.31 3.02
C PHE A 37 3.37 -4.91 2.10
N VAL A 38 3.58 -4.86 0.78
CA VAL A 38 2.69 -5.45 -0.24
C VAL A 38 3.45 -6.50 -1.03
N HIS A 39 2.91 -7.71 -1.05
CA HIS A 39 3.40 -8.86 -1.83
C HIS A 39 2.76 -8.92 -3.23
N ASP A 40 3.44 -9.60 -4.16
CA ASP A 40 2.99 -9.87 -5.55
C ASP A 40 2.65 -8.60 -6.36
N VAL A 41 3.54 -7.61 -6.30
CA VAL A 41 3.41 -6.34 -7.06
C VAL A 41 3.82 -6.44 -8.53
N ASP A 42 4.11 -7.65 -9.02
CA ASP A 42 4.38 -7.94 -10.44
C ASP A 42 3.10 -7.97 -11.29
N ARG A 43 1.92 -8.11 -10.65
CA ARG A 43 0.62 -7.97 -11.32
C ARG A 43 0.34 -6.50 -11.67
N PRO A 44 -0.02 -6.16 -12.92
CA PRO A 44 -0.25 -4.77 -13.33
C PRO A 44 -1.35 -4.04 -12.54
N VAL A 45 -2.34 -4.76 -12.02
CA VAL A 45 -3.44 -4.17 -11.25
C VAL A 45 -2.97 -3.81 -9.85
N GLU A 46 -2.34 -4.74 -9.15
CA GLU A 46 -1.76 -4.53 -7.82
C GLU A 46 -0.61 -3.51 -7.83
N ASP A 47 0.21 -3.50 -8.88
CA ASP A 47 1.24 -2.48 -9.11
C ASP A 47 0.62 -1.07 -9.10
N LYS A 48 -0.39 -0.86 -9.94
CA LYS A 48 -1.10 0.42 -10.05
C LYS A 48 -1.84 0.77 -8.77
N PHE A 49 -2.55 -0.19 -8.17
CA PHE A 49 -3.31 0.05 -6.93
C PHE A 49 -2.41 0.38 -5.76
N SER A 50 -1.29 -0.34 -5.58
CA SER A 50 -0.35 -0.06 -4.50
C SER A 50 0.21 1.35 -4.62
N LYS A 51 0.70 1.74 -5.80
CA LYS A 51 1.22 3.10 -6.05
C LYS A 51 0.16 4.19 -5.93
N ALA A 52 -1.09 3.92 -6.34
CA ALA A 52 -2.16 4.91 -6.27
C ALA A 52 -2.66 5.14 -4.83
N PHE A 53 -2.89 4.07 -4.06
CA PHE A 53 -3.54 4.18 -2.75
C PHE A 53 -2.56 4.25 -1.57
N LEU A 54 -1.36 3.70 -1.72
CA LEU A 54 -0.27 3.84 -0.74
C LEU A 54 0.69 4.98 -1.10
N CYS A 55 0.51 5.60 -2.27
CA CYS A 55 1.35 6.66 -2.86
C CYS A 55 2.76 6.20 -3.21
N GLU A 56 3.15 6.39 -4.47
CA GLU A 56 4.52 6.12 -4.92
C GLU A 56 5.56 6.95 -4.15
N GLY A 57 5.24 8.18 -3.76
CA GLY A 57 6.14 9.01 -2.95
C GLY A 57 6.36 8.53 -1.51
N TYR A 58 5.61 7.52 -1.05
CA TYR A 58 5.84 6.86 0.24
C TYR A 58 6.50 5.48 0.08
N LEU A 59 6.89 5.09 -1.14
CA LEU A 59 7.65 3.87 -1.40
C LEU A 59 9.06 4.05 -0.86
N VAL A 60 9.43 3.24 0.13
CA VAL A 60 10.78 3.24 0.72
C VAL A 60 11.71 2.38 -0.14
N GLU A 61 11.29 1.15 -0.39
CA GLU A 61 12.06 0.20 -1.19
C GLU A 61 11.18 -0.88 -1.82
N GLN A 62 11.75 -1.55 -2.82
CA GLN A 62 11.18 -2.76 -3.42
C GLN A 62 12.26 -3.82 -3.48
N GLU A 63 12.00 -4.97 -2.87
CA GLU A 63 12.87 -6.14 -2.94
C GLU A 63 12.13 -7.29 -3.63
N GLY A 64 12.55 -7.62 -4.85
CA GLY A 64 11.87 -8.62 -5.68
C GLY A 64 10.40 -8.27 -5.92
N ARG A 65 9.50 -9.10 -5.36
CA ARG A 65 8.03 -8.98 -5.47
C ARG A 65 7.38 -8.31 -4.25
N ILE A 66 8.18 -7.75 -3.36
CA ILE A 66 7.73 -7.09 -2.13
C ILE A 66 7.99 -5.60 -2.24
N ARG A 67 7.00 -4.77 -1.90
CA ARG A 67 7.18 -3.33 -1.70
C ARG A 67 6.98 -2.95 -0.24
N HIS A 68 7.80 -2.02 0.22
CA HIS A 68 7.67 -1.39 1.51
C HIS A 68 7.28 0.08 1.34
N PHE A 69 6.14 0.45 1.93
CA PHE A 69 5.68 1.83 2.03
C PHE A 69 5.73 2.31 3.47
N ASN A 70 6.14 3.55 3.70
CA ASN A 70 6.06 4.20 5.00
C ASN A 70 5.07 5.38 4.89
N ILE A 71 3.88 5.19 5.47
CA ILE A 71 2.76 6.12 5.30
C ILE A 71 2.58 6.93 6.58
N PRO A 72 2.69 8.27 6.52
CA PRO A 72 2.50 9.11 7.69
C PRO A 72 1.02 9.24 8.07
N SER A 73 0.76 9.52 9.35
CA SER A 73 -0.57 9.97 9.78
C SER A 73 -0.95 11.29 9.11
N HIS A 74 -2.17 11.33 8.57
CA HIS A 74 -2.80 12.57 8.08
C HIS A 74 -3.58 13.30 9.17
N ARG A 75 -3.81 12.65 10.33
CA ARG A 75 -4.42 13.30 11.51
C ARG A 75 -3.42 14.16 12.27
N ALA A 76 -2.17 13.72 12.35
CA ALA A 76 -1.09 14.45 13.03
C ALA A 76 -0.72 15.79 12.36
N ARG A 77 -1.01 15.96 11.06
CA ARG A 77 -0.74 17.21 10.31
C ARG A 77 -1.88 17.54 9.36
N LEU A 78 -2.82 18.37 9.84
CA LEU A 78 -3.92 18.92 9.05
C LEU A 78 -3.36 19.69 7.83
N GLY A 79 -3.72 19.25 6.62
CA GLY A 79 -3.27 19.87 5.36
C GLY A 79 -2.24 19.05 4.56
N ARG A 80 -1.85 17.85 5.00
CA ARG A 80 -1.08 16.94 4.13
C ARG A 80 -1.92 16.54 2.89
N PRO A 81 -1.37 16.69 1.66
CA PRO A 81 -2.02 16.17 0.46
C PRO A 81 -2.11 14.64 0.51
N PHE A 82 -3.03 14.05 -0.27
CA PHE A 82 -3.24 12.60 -0.28
C PHE A 82 -1.95 11.84 -0.63
N CYS A 83 -1.20 12.29 -1.63
CA CYS A 83 0.16 11.84 -1.91
C CYS A 83 1.11 13.04 -1.88
N PRO A 84 2.36 12.85 -1.45
CA PRO A 84 3.38 13.90 -1.43
C PRO A 84 3.83 14.28 -2.85
#